data_AF-A0A6J8ECV8-F1
#
_entry.id   AF-A0A6J8ECV8-F1
#
_cell.length_a   1.000
_cell.length_b   1.000
_cell.length_c   1.000
_cell.angle_alpha   90.00
_cell.angle_beta   90.00
_cell.angle_gamma   90.00
#
_symmetry.space_group_name_H-M   'P 1'
#
loop_
_entity.id
_entity.type
_entity.pdbx_description
1 polymer ?
#
loop_
_entity_poly.entity_id
_entity_poly.type
_entity_poly.pdbx_seq_one_letter_code
_entity_poly.pdbx_strand_id
1 'polypeptide(L)'
;MDSYIFQPPKSGYMPLAVNLWADHFCMTELNIIMRQRENKEFAELLNRLREGNHTSDDIELLKTQCIEESSKNYPHDTPHVFFSNKKVNEYNATIFQKIKSVKTTAKAKSKDVSQLSTILEIAEGLTYEITLNLDCEDGLINGAACIVQKIKLTEIQYASGIIWVKFPSETTGNFLRQNKKHLYSEEIHSSWTPIEPATRQFAAGYKGESQIQRMQFPLRPAAAKTIHRPQGDTLNKLVVDLASHCKIDHIHYVALSRVTTIQGLKILHLQKNKISINSAVKKEMECLRKIPPATSLTF
;
A
#
# COMPACT_ATOMS: atom_id res chain seq x y z
N MET A 1 -21.29 -3.56 9.98
CA MET A 1 -20.12 -4.38 9.61
C MET A 1 -20.56 -5.28 8.50
N ASP A 2 -19.84 -5.27 7.39
CA ASP A 2 -20.11 -6.20 6.30
C ASP A 2 -19.91 -7.63 6.83
N SER A 3 -20.86 -8.51 6.50
CA SER A 3 -20.74 -9.94 6.79
C SER A 3 -19.75 -10.58 5.82
N TYR A 4 -19.06 -11.63 6.27
CA TYR A 4 -18.23 -12.42 5.37
C TYR A 4 -19.09 -13.06 4.27
N ILE A 5 -18.54 -13.18 3.07
CA ILE A 5 -19.22 -13.76 1.90
C ILE A 5 -19.62 -15.24 2.11
N PHE A 6 -18.88 -15.96 2.96
CA PHE A 6 -19.18 -17.34 3.33
C PHE A 6 -20.25 -17.46 4.43
N GLN A 7 -20.65 -16.35 5.05
CA GLN A 7 -21.75 -16.35 6.00
C GLN A 7 -23.08 -16.12 5.27
N PRO A 8 -24.13 -16.89 5.57
CA PRO A 8 -25.44 -16.65 5.00
C PRO A 8 -25.92 -15.24 5.37
N PRO A 9 -26.58 -14.51 4.45
CA PRO A 9 -27.09 -13.18 4.75
C PRO A 9 -28.13 -13.25 5.86
N LYS A 10 -28.14 -12.28 6.77
CA LYS A 10 -28.98 -12.30 7.98
C LYS A 10 -30.34 -11.59 7.80
N SER A 11 -30.64 -11.03 6.64
CA SER A 11 -31.82 -10.17 6.42
C SER A 11 -32.80 -10.73 5.38
N GLY A 12 -34.10 -10.63 5.69
CA GLY A 12 -35.19 -10.97 4.77
C GLY A 12 -35.22 -12.44 4.38
N TYR A 13 -35.54 -12.71 3.10
CA TYR A 13 -35.56 -14.06 2.52
C TYR A 13 -34.19 -14.57 2.08
N MET A 14 -33.13 -13.77 2.23
CA MET A 14 -31.78 -14.16 1.79
C MET A 14 -31.15 -15.36 2.54
N PRO A 15 -31.51 -15.70 3.79
CA PRO A 15 -31.07 -16.96 4.40
C PRO A 15 -31.59 -18.22 3.67
N LEU A 16 -32.66 -18.09 2.88
CA LEU A 16 -33.22 -19.16 2.05
C LEU A 16 -32.60 -19.19 0.65
N ALA A 17 -31.80 -18.19 0.30
CA ALA A 17 -31.11 -18.15 -0.99
C ALA A 17 -29.86 -19.03 -0.96
N VAL A 18 -29.57 -19.63 -2.12
CA VAL A 18 -28.36 -20.42 -2.40
C VAL A 18 -27.12 -19.57 -2.09
N ASN A 19 -26.17 -20.12 -1.34
CA ASN A 19 -24.91 -19.42 -1.08
C ASN A 19 -23.89 -19.84 -2.13
N LEU A 20 -23.72 -18.99 -3.15
CA LEU A 20 -22.81 -19.27 -4.27
C LEU A 20 -21.37 -19.62 -3.82
N TRP A 21 -20.92 -19.10 -2.67
CA TRP A 21 -19.63 -19.48 -2.10
C TRP A 21 -19.62 -20.93 -1.60
N ALA A 22 -20.68 -21.36 -0.92
CA ALA A 22 -20.77 -22.74 -0.43
C ALA A 22 -21.00 -23.74 -1.56
N ASP A 23 -21.79 -23.36 -2.57
CA ASP A 23 -22.31 -24.30 -3.57
C ASP A 23 -21.43 -24.45 -4.82
N HIS A 24 -20.56 -23.47 -5.12
CA HIS A 24 -19.77 -23.46 -6.36
C HIS A 24 -18.26 -23.28 -6.17
N PHE A 25 -17.79 -23.02 -4.95
CA PHE A 25 -16.37 -22.71 -4.75
C PHE A 25 -15.57 -23.98 -4.48
N CYS A 26 -14.59 -24.25 -5.35
CA CYS A 26 -13.56 -25.26 -5.11
C CYS A 26 -12.29 -24.57 -4.61
N MET A 27 -11.65 -25.13 -3.58
CA MET A 27 -10.39 -24.59 -3.05
C MET A 27 -9.19 -25.32 -3.65
N THR A 28 -8.17 -24.56 -4.04
CA THR A 28 -6.81 -25.08 -4.26
C THR A 28 -5.86 -24.28 -3.37
N GLU A 29 -5.17 -24.95 -2.44
CA GLU A 29 -4.25 -24.30 -1.51
C GLU A 29 -2.82 -24.31 -2.08
N LEU A 30 -2.22 -23.13 -2.23
CA LEU A 30 -0.81 -23.00 -2.57
C LEU A 30 0.04 -23.12 -1.30
N ASN A 31 0.95 -24.09 -1.28
CA ASN A 31 1.79 -24.42 -0.12
C ASN A 31 3.22 -23.85 -0.22
N ILE A 32 3.63 -23.35 -1.38
CA ILE A 32 4.99 -22.83 -1.61
C ILE A 32 5.05 -21.32 -1.31
N ILE A 33 5.86 -20.94 -0.32
CA ILE A 33 6.11 -19.54 0.02
C ILE A 33 7.27 -19.01 -0.83
N MET A 34 6.93 -18.24 -1.88
CA MET A 34 7.93 -17.66 -2.78
C MET A 34 8.60 -16.39 -2.21
N ARG A 35 7.88 -15.63 -1.38
CA ARG A 35 8.36 -14.32 -0.90
C ARG A 35 9.50 -14.42 0.12
N GLN A 36 9.37 -15.32 1.09
CA GLN A 36 10.38 -15.58 2.14
C GLN A 36 11.22 -16.83 1.85
N ARG A 37 11.38 -17.21 0.57
CA ARG A 37 12.01 -18.48 0.16
C ARG A 37 13.43 -18.69 0.73
N GLU A 38 14.16 -17.60 0.95
CA GLU A 38 15.55 -17.60 1.44
C GLU A 38 15.65 -17.67 2.97
N ASN A 39 14.52 -17.55 3.69
CA ASN A 39 14.46 -17.63 5.14
C ASN A 39 13.28 -18.50 5.60
N LYS A 40 13.53 -19.81 5.66
CA LYS A 40 12.52 -20.82 6.03
C LYS A 40 11.98 -20.62 7.45
N GLU A 41 12.86 -20.32 8.41
CA GLU A 41 12.47 -20.09 9.81
C GLU A 41 11.48 -18.93 9.94
N PHE A 42 11.74 -17.83 9.23
CA PHE A 42 10.84 -16.67 9.21
C PHE A 42 9.50 -16.98 8.51
N ALA A 43 9.53 -17.73 7.40
CA ALA A 43 8.32 -18.16 6.71
C ALA A 43 7.41 -19.03 7.61
N GLU A 44 8.01 -19.96 8.36
CA GLU A 44 7.30 -20.82 9.32
C GLU A 44 6.73 -20.02 10.49
N LEU A 45 7.48 -19.06 11.03
CA LEU A 45 7.00 -18.11 12.05
C LEU A 45 5.77 -17.36 11.53
N LEU A 46 5.83 -16.82 10.32
CA LEU A 46 4.70 -16.09 9.72
C LEU A 46 3.46 -16.98 9.54
N ASN A 47 3.63 -18.26 9.18
CA ASN A 47 2.51 -19.22 9.10
C ASN A 47 1.90 -19.50 10.48
N ARG A 48 2.74 -19.74 11.50
CA ARG A 48 2.27 -19.89 12.88
C ARG A 48 1.52 -18.66 13.34
N LEU A 49 2.03 -17.46 13.01
CA LEU A 49 1.39 -16.19 13.33
C LEU A 49 0.05 -16.01 12.58
N ARG A 50 -0.05 -16.45 11.33
CA ARG A 50 -1.28 -16.41 10.52
C ARG A 50 -2.42 -17.23 11.14
N GLU A 51 -2.09 -18.40 11.68
CA GLU A 51 -3.05 -19.35 12.28
C GLU A 51 -3.22 -19.20 13.80
N GLY A 52 -2.34 -18.44 14.44
CA GLY A 52 -2.42 -18.09 15.86
C GLY A 52 -1.68 -19.06 16.76
N ASN A 53 -0.91 -19.95 16.15
CA ASN A 53 -0.13 -21.00 16.79
C ASN A 53 1.31 -20.53 17.05
N HIS A 54 1.52 -19.22 17.26
CA HIS A 54 2.84 -18.64 17.50
C HIS A 54 3.37 -19.07 18.87
N THR A 55 4.65 -19.42 18.93
CA THR A 55 5.31 -19.87 20.15
C THR A 55 5.85 -18.70 20.97
N SER A 56 6.35 -18.97 22.17
CA SER A 56 7.09 -17.97 22.95
C SER A 56 8.36 -17.52 22.22
N ASP A 57 9.06 -18.46 21.58
CA ASP A 57 10.29 -18.21 20.83
C ASP A 57 10.03 -17.32 19.61
N ASP A 58 8.89 -17.51 18.91
CA ASP A 58 8.48 -16.63 17.81
C ASP A 58 8.36 -15.18 18.26
N ILE A 59 7.78 -14.96 19.44
CA ILE A 59 7.62 -13.61 20.01
C ILE A 59 8.97 -13.04 20.44
N GLU A 60 9.85 -13.86 21.01
CA GLU A 60 11.20 -13.43 21.36
C GLU A 60 11.99 -13.03 20.11
N LEU A 61 11.90 -13.82 19.05
CA LEU A 61 12.51 -13.52 17.77
C LEU A 61 11.97 -12.19 17.19
N LEU A 62 10.66 -11.93 17.25
CA LEU A 62 10.10 -10.63 16.86
C LEU A 62 10.59 -9.48 17.75
N LYS A 63 10.76 -9.70 19.05
CA LYS A 63 11.31 -8.70 19.97
C LYS A 63 12.74 -8.31 19.62
N THR A 64 13.55 -9.21 19.07
CA THR A 64 14.91 -8.87 18.58
C THR A 64 14.90 -7.83 17.45
N GLN A 65 13.76 -7.69 16.74
CA GLN A 65 13.58 -6.71 15.67
C GLN A 65 12.90 -5.42 16.14
N CYS A 66 12.55 -5.31 17.42
CA CYS A 66 11.98 -4.09 17.96
C CYS A 66 13.03 -2.97 18.00
N ILE A 67 12.63 -1.78 17.58
CA ILE A 67 13.44 -0.56 17.66
C ILE A 67 12.65 0.54 18.36
N GLU A 68 13.34 1.60 18.78
CA GLU A 68 12.73 2.81 19.32
C GLU A 68 12.88 3.97 18.33
N GLU A 69 11.90 4.86 18.30
CA GLU A 69 11.91 6.08 17.47
C GLU A 69 13.08 7.03 17.83
N SER A 70 13.58 6.95 19.07
CA SER A 70 14.71 7.69 19.60
C SER A 70 16.07 7.13 19.18
N SER A 71 16.12 5.97 18.51
CA SER A 71 17.37 5.29 18.19
C SER A 71 18.23 6.13 17.22
N LYS A 72 19.53 6.23 17.50
CA LYS A 72 20.49 6.97 16.66
C LYS A 72 20.55 6.44 15.22
N ASN A 73 20.32 5.14 15.04
CA ASN A 73 20.37 4.47 13.73
C ASN A 73 18.96 4.17 13.20
N TYR A 74 17.98 5.01 13.53
CA TYR A 74 16.62 4.84 13.05
C TYR A 74 16.55 4.91 11.52
N PRO A 75 15.95 3.92 10.83
CA PRO A 75 16.01 3.81 9.38
C PRO A 75 14.97 4.71 8.69
N HIS A 76 15.20 6.03 8.68
CA HIS A 76 14.28 7.01 8.08
C HIS A 76 14.01 6.80 6.58
N ASP A 77 14.98 6.28 5.83
CA ASP A 77 14.84 6.03 4.38
C ASP A 77 14.13 4.70 4.05
N THR A 78 13.76 3.92 5.07
CA THR A 78 13.02 2.66 4.88
C THR A 78 11.52 2.95 4.82
N PRO A 79 10.73 2.24 4.01
CA PRO A 79 9.28 2.38 4.01
C PRO A 79 8.70 2.12 5.39
N HIS A 80 7.82 3.01 5.85
CA HIS A 80 7.09 2.85 7.10
C HIS A 80 5.65 2.44 6.83
N VAL A 81 5.14 1.52 7.64
CA VAL A 81 3.72 1.18 7.63
C VAL A 81 3.10 1.36 9.00
N PHE A 82 1.96 2.02 9.02
CA PHE A 82 1.20 2.32 10.22
C PHE A 82 -0.22 1.78 10.13
N PHE A 83 -0.86 1.65 11.28
CA PHE A 83 -2.25 1.24 11.36
C PHE A 83 -3.22 2.29 10.78
N SER A 84 -3.07 3.56 11.15
CA SER A 84 -4.05 4.61 10.85
C SER A 84 -3.55 5.62 9.83
N ASN A 85 -4.47 6.14 9.00
CA ASN A 85 -4.17 7.26 8.09
C ASN A 85 -3.66 8.50 8.84
N LYS A 86 -4.12 8.72 10.09
CA LYS A 86 -3.67 9.84 10.93
C LYS A 86 -2.15 9.77 11.17
N LYS A 87 -1.65 8.64 11.67
CA LYS A 87 -0.21 8.40 11.89
C LYS A 87 0.59 8.48 10.59
N VAL A 88 0.06 7.94 9.49
CA VAL A 88 0.70 8.05 8.17
C VAL A 88 0.88 9.50 7.76
N ASN A 89 -0.16 10.32 7.89
CA ASN A 89 -0.12 11.73 7.53
C ASN A 89 0.83 12.52 8.43
N GLU A 90 0.81 12.27 9.74
CA GLU A 90 1.74 12.88 10.70
C GLU A 90 3.21 12.56 10.38
N TYR A 91 3.50 11.28 10.08
CA TYR A 91 4.85 10.86 9.73
C TYR A 91 5.32 11.49 8.41
N ASN A 92 4.49 11.43 7.36
CA ASN A 92 4.81 12.03 6.06
C ASN A 92 5.03 13.54 6.18
N ALA A 93 4.19 14.25 6.95
CA ALA A 93 4.36 15.68 7.21
C ALA A 93 5.66 15.98 7.99
N THR A 94 6.02 15.15 8.96
CA THR A 94 7.27 15.28 9.72
C THR A 94 8.50 15.14 8.82
N ILE A 95 8.51 14.15 7.93
CA ILE A 95 9.59 13.95 6.96
C ILE A 95 9.68 15.12 5.98
N PHE A 96 8.53 15.60 5.48
CA PHE A 96 8.46 16.78 4.62
C PHE A 96 8.98 18.05 5.29
N GLN A 97 8.75 18.23 6.58
CA GLN A 97 9.30 19.36 7.33
C GLN A 97 10.81 19.25 7.56
N LYS A 98 11.31 18.03 7.82
CA LYS A 98 12.72 17.77 8.11
C LYS A 98 13.62 17.85 6.87
N ILE A 99 13.10 17.55 5.68
CA ILE A 99 13.92 17.58 4.47
C ILE A 99 14.33 19.01 4.10
N LYS A 100 15.61 19.17 3.75
CA LYS A 100 16.22 20.46 3.38
C LYS A 100 16.26 20.71 1.87
N SER A 101 15.79 19.76 1.07
CA SER A 101 15.74 19.86 -0.39
C SER A 101 14.69 20.86 -0.85
N VAL A 102 14.64 21.09 -2.17
CA VAL A 102 13.61 21.90 -2.79
C VAL A 102 12.24 21.33 -2.46
N LYS A 103 11.39 22.16 -1.84
CA LYS A 103 10.02 21.82 -1.48
C LYS A 103 9.05 22.87 -1.98
N THR A 104 7.88 22.42 -2.38
CA THR A 104 6.79 23.28 -2.83
C THR A 104 5.45 22.69 -2.43
N THR A 105 4.41 23.48 -2.65
CA THR A 105 3.04 23.10 -2.42
C THR A 105 2.23 23.40 -3.66
N ALA A 106 1.60 22.39 -4.24
CA ALA A 106 0.70 22.53 -5.38
C ALA A 106 -0.75 22.49 -4.91
N LYS A 107 -1.46 23.61 -5.03
CA LYS A 107 -2.90 23.70 -4.81
C LYS A 107 -3.64 23.21 -6.05
N ALA A 108 -4.69 22.42 -5.83
CA ALA A 108 -5.61 22.05 -6.89
C ALA A 108 -6.33 23.32 -7.40
N LYS A 109 -6.56 23.41 -8.71
CA LYS A 109 -7.25 24.58 -9.32
C LYS A 109 -8.77 24.60 -9.03
N SER A 110 -9.32 23.67 -8.24
CA SER A 110 -10.75 23.57 -7.93
C SER A 110 -11.06 22.94 -6.57
N LYS A 111 -12.27 23.20 -6.06
CA LYS A 111 -12.76 22.71 -4.75
C LYS A 111 -13.37 21.31 -4.82
N ASP A 112 -13.18 20.58 -3.72
CA ASP A 112 -13.72 19.29 -3.28
C ASP A 112 -13.87 18.12 -4.27
N VAL A 113 -12.91 17.18 -4.22
CA VAL A 113 -13.08 15.79 -4.67
C VAL A 113 -12.16 14.79 -3.95
N SER A 114 -12.52 13.51 -3.96
CA SER A 114 -11.72 12.37 -3.50
C SER A 114 -10.59 11.99 -4.50
N GLN A 115 -9.54 11.31 -4.02
CA GLN A 115 -8.39 10.75 -4.76
C GLN A 115 -7.28 11.70 -5.27
N LEU A 116 -7.56 12.98 -5.46
CA LEU A 116 -6.54 14.02 -5.70
C LEU A 116 -6.53 14.99 -4.53
N SER A 117 -5.37 15.33 -3.96
CA SER A 117 -5.33 16.22 -2.78
C SER A 117 -5.59 17.68 -3.17
N THR A 118 -6.30 18.40 -2.29
CA THR A 118 -6.53 19.85 -2.45
C THR A 118 -5.22 20.61 -2.37
N ILE A 119 -4.32 20.15 -1.52
CA ILE A 119 -2.97 20.68 -1.31
C ILE A 119 -2.03 19.48 -1.40
N LEU A 120 -1.05 19.53 -2.29
CA LEU A 120 -0.03 18.51 -2.44
C LEU A 120 1.33 19.08 -2.04
N GLU A 121 1.90 18.56 -0.97
CA GLU A 121 3.25 18.87 -0.51
C GLU A 121 4.27 18.00 -1.25
N ILE A 122 5.20 18.64 -1.97
CA ILE A 122 6.14 17.96 -2.87
C ILE A 122 7.54 18.39 -2.52
N ALA A 123 8.43 17.44 -2.24
CA ALA A 123 9.84 17.71 -2.03
C ALA A 123 10.73 16.76 -2.82
N GLU A 124 11.83 17.27 -3.36
CA GLU A 124 12.84 16.48 -4.05
C GLU A 124 13.52 15.50 -3.07
N GLY A 125 13.77 14.28 -3.51
CA GLY A 125 14.35 13.20 -2.71
C GLY A 125 13.34 12.42 -1.86
N LEU A 126 12.08 12.87 -1.74
CA LEU A 126 11.06 12.11 -1.02
C LEU A 126 10.36 11.08 -1.91
N THR A 127 9.85 10.03 -1.24
CA THR A 127 9.08 8.95 -1.87
C THR A 127 7.61 9.34 -1.96
N TYR A 128 7.05 9.17 -3.15
CA TYR A 128 5.63 9.35 -3.47
C TYR A 128 5.11 8.08 -4.14
N GLU A 129 3.80 8.00 -4.31
CA GLU A 129 3.18 6.98 -5.13
C GLU A 129 2.10 7.57 -6.02
N ILE A 130 1.95 6.96 -7.19
CA ILE A 130 0.93 7.34 -8.16
C ILE A 130 -0.47 7.07 -7.56
N THR A 131 -1.40 7.99 -7.75
CA THR A 131 -2.76 7.90 -7.19
C THR A 131 -3.80 7.42 -8.20
N LEU A 132 -3.47 7.45 -9.49
CA LEU A 132 -4.38 7.15 -10.59
C LEU A 132 -3.73 6.16 -11.55
N ASN A 133 -4.54 5.31 -12.19
CA ASN A 133 -4.07 4.57 -13.35
C ASN A 133 -3.94 5.56 -14.52
N LEU A 134 -2.71 5.93 -14.85
CA LEU A 134 -2.39 6.81 -15.99
C LEU A 134 -2.17 5.98 -17.23
N ASP A 135 -1.36 4.93 -17.11
CA ASP A 135 -1.07 3.97 -18.16
C ASP A 135 -0.76 2.62 -17.50
N CYS A 136 -1.67 1.65 -17.64
CA CYS A 136 -1.49 0.34 -17.04
C CYS A 136 -0.43 -0.50 -17.74
N GLU A 137 -0.25 -0.33 -19.04
CA GLU A 137 0.70 -1.09 -19.85
C GLU A 137 2.14 -0.61 -19.58
N ASP A 138 2.32 0.69 -19.36
CA ASP A 138 3.60 1.30 -18.99
C ASP A 138 3.88 1.25 -17.47
N GLY A 139 3.04 0.56 -16.69
CA GLY A 139 3.19 0.38 -15.25
C GLY A 139 2.94 1.64 -14.39
N LEU A 140 2.37 2.70 -14.96
CA LEU A 140 1.96 3.94 -14.29
C LEU A 140 0.58 3.77 -13.63
N ILE A 141 0.51 2.86 -12.66
CA ILE A 141 -0.71 2.44 -11.97
C ILE A 141 -0.80 3.05 -10.56
N ASN A 142 -2.02 3.12 -10.01
CA ASN A 142 -2.25 3.53 -8.62
C ASN A 142 -1.47 2.63 -7.65
N GLY A 143 -0.63 3.24 -6.83
CA GLY A 143 0.26 2.56 -5.89
C GLY A 143 1.72 2.45 -6.36
N ALA A 144 2.02 2.71 -7.64
CA ALA A 144 3.38 2.69 -8.16
C ALA A 144 4.25 3.72 -7.41
N ALA A 145 5.25 3.23 -6.66
CA ALA A 145 6.13 4.07 -5.86
C ALA A 145 7.22 4.72 -6.72
N CYS A 146 7.54 5.97 -6.44
CA CYS A 146 8.54 6.75 -7.16
C CYS A 146 9.21 7.76 -6.23
N ILE A 147 10.43 8.17 -6.56
CA ILE A 147 11.17 9.21 -5.84
C ILE A 147 11.14 10.48 -6.69
N VAL A 148 10.73 11.61 -6.11
CA VAL A 148 10.77 12.90 -6.82
C VAL A 148 12.23 13.33 -6.99
N GLN A 149 12.62 13.67 -8.20
CA GLN A 149 13.99 14.05 -8.54
C GLN A 149 14.12 15.54 -8.83
N LYS A 150 13.13 16.12 -9.54
CA LYS A 150 13.13 17.54 -9.87
C LYS A 150 11.73 18.09 -10.00
N ILE A 151 11.51 19.30 -9.50
CA ILE A 151 10.22 19.98 -9.54
C ILE A 151 10.31 21.20 -10.47
N LYS A 152 9.51 21.22 -11.54
CA LYS A 152 9.44 22.35 -12.49
C LYS A 152 8.00 22.83 -12.64
N LEU A 153 7.59 23.78 -11.81
CA LEU A 153 6.25 24.38 -11.89
C LEU A 153 6.22 25.56 -12.88
N THR A 154 5.13 25.64 -13.67
CA THR A 154 4.89 26.77 -14.59
C THR A 154 4.16 27.92 -13.89
N GLU A 155 3.21 27.59 -13.00
CA GLU A 155 2.54 28.58 -12.13
C GLU A 155 2.90 28.31 -10.67
N ILE A 156 3.35 29.34 -9.97
CA ILE A 156 3.68 29.26 -8.55
C ILE A 156 2.40 28.91 -7.75
N GLN A 157 2.52 27.93 -6.83
CA GLN A 157 1.45 27.43 -5.95
C GLN A 157 0.31 26.63 -6.59
N TYR A 158 0.26 26.43 -7.91
CA TYR A 158 -0.77 25.61 -8.55
C TYR A 158 -0.21 24.33 -9.14
N ALA A 159 -1.08 23.34 -9.34
CA ALA A 159 -0.75 22.13 -10.08
C ALA A 159 -0.58 22.43 -11.58
N SER A 160 0.56 23.00 -11.96
CA SER A 160 0.89 23.42 -13.33
C SER A 160 2.40 23.23 -13.55
N GLY A 161 2.79 22.51 -14.60
CA GLY A 161 4.18 22.16 -14.89
C GLY A 161 4.45 20.66 -14.87
N ILE A 162 5.69 20.25 -14.57
CA ILE A 162 6.16 18.86 -14.62
C ILE A 162 6.90 18.52 -13.34
N ILE A 163 6.59 17.36 -12.77
CA ILE A 163 7.39 16.74 -11.71
C ILE A 163 8.13 15.56 -12.31
N TRP A 164 9.45 15.58 -12.21
CA TRP A 164 10.30 14.49 -12.67
C TRP A 164 10.47 13.48 -11.55
N VAL A 165 10.08 12.23 -11.79
CA VAL A 165 10.16 11.15 -10.80
C VAL A 165 11.00 10.00 -11.31
N LYS A 166 11.69 9.29 -10.41
CA LYS A 166 12.40 8.05 -10.72
C LYS A 166 11.64 6.87 -10.12
N PHE A 167 11.28 5.90 -10.96
CA PHE A 167 10.72 4.64 -10.51
C PHE A 167 11.83 3.65 -10.13
N PRO A 168 11.59 2.72 -9.18
CA PRO A 168 12.53 1.66 -8.86
C PRO A 168 12.79 0.71 -10.04
N SER A 169 11.74 0.41 -10.83
CA SER A 169 11.86 -0.37 -12.06
C SER A 169 12.10 0.55 -13.26
N GLU A 170 13.13 0.27 -14.05
CA GLU A 170 13.41 1.03 -15.28
C GLU A 170 12.34 0.78 -16.36
N THR A 171 11.61 -0.33 -16.30
CA THR A 171 10.52 -0.61 -17.25
C THR A 171 9.33 0.30 -17.05
N THR A 172 9.08 0.77 -15.82
CA THR A 172 7.93 1.63 -15.49
C THR A 172 8.13 3.02 -16.09
N GLY A 173 7.13 3.49 -16.82
CA GLY A 173 7.14 4.81 -17.48
C GLY A 173 8.02 4.87 -18.73
N ASN A 174 8.53 3.73 -19.24
CA ASN A 174 9.46 3.71 -20.35
C ASN A 174 8.84 4.27 -21.63
N PHE A 175 7.61 3.87 -21.95
CA PHE A 175 6.89 4.39 -23.11
C PHE A 175 6.63 5.89 -22.97
N LEU A 176 6.21 6.34 -21.79
CA LEU A 176 6.00 7.76 -21.51
C LEU A 176 7.28 8.59 -21.70
N ARG A 177 8.43 8.10 -21.20
CA ARG A 177 9.73 8.75 -21.41
C ARG A 177 10.10 8.86 -22.88
N GLN A 178 9.82 7.84 -23.68
CA GLN A 178 10.09 7.84 -25.12
C GLN A 178 9.20 8.83 -25.88
N ASN A 179 7.90 8.88 -25.57
CA ASN A 179 6.96 9.79 -26.21
C ASN A 179 7.21 11.26 -25.84
N LYS A 180 7.71 11.50 -24.64
CA LYS A 180 7.97 12.84 -24.10
C LYS A 180 9.44 13.25 -24.19
N LYS A 181 10.24 12.64 -25.10
CA LYS A 181 11.67 12.96 -25.30
C LYS A 181 11.95 14.46 -25.50
N HIS A 182 11.05 15.19 -26.13
CA HIS A 182 11.17 16.63 -26.36
C HIS A 182 11.17 17.47 -25.06
N LEU A 183 10.75 16.91 -23.92
CA LEU A 183 10.76 17.58 -22.61
C LEU A 183 12.11 17.50 -21.89
N TYR A 184 13.02 16.63 -22.35
CA TYR A 184 14.33 16.44 -21.71
C TYR A 184 15.32 17.52 -22.15
N SER A 185 16.05 18.07 -21.19
CA SER A 185 17.20 18.95 -21.40
C SER A 185 18.45 18.35 -20.75
N GLU A 186 19.61 18.97 -20.94
CA GLU A 186 20.89 18.49 -20.37
C GLU A 186 20.85 18.29 -18.84
N GLU A 187 19.96 19.00 -18.15
CA GLU A 187 19.79 18.90 -16.69
C GLU A 187 18.83 17.78 -16.24
N ILE A 188 18.17 17.07 -17.16
CA ILE A 188 17.17 16.04 -16.86
C ILE A 188 17.72 14.67 -17.25
N HIS A 189 17.85 13.80 -16.25
CA HIS A 189 18.32 12.45 -16.49
C HIS A 189 17.30 11.62 -17.29
N SER A 190 17.77 10.85 -18.27
CA SER A 190 16.93 10.08 -19.19
C SER A 190 16.06 9.00 -18.53
N SER A 191 16.39 8.57 -17.31
CA SER A 191 15.59 7.63 -16.51
C SER A 191 14.48 8.28 -15.69
N TRP A 192 14.41 9.62 -15.65
CA TRP A 192 13.35 10.32 -14.93
C TRP A 192 12.10 10.40 -15.81
N THR A 193 10.95 10.11 -15.22
CA THR A 193 9.65 10.09 -15.92
C THR A 193 8.92 11.39 -15.62
N PRO A 194 8.43 12.13 -16.64
CA PRO A 194 7.68 13.37 -16.44
C PRO A 194 6.25 13.07 -15.98
N ILE A 195 5.85 13.62 -14.83
CA ILE A 195 4.49 13.53 -14.31
C ILE A 195 3.83 14.91 -14.45
N GLU A 196 2.82 14.99 -15.31
CA GLU A 196 2.01 16.17 -15.55
C GLU A 196 0.73 16.14 -14.67
N PRO A 197 0.08 17.28 -14.40
CA PRO A 197 -1.20 17.32 -13.69
C PRO A 197 -2.26 16.50 -14.43
N ALA A 198 -2.94 15.62 -13.71
CA ALA A 198 -4.07 14.86 -14.22
C ALA A 198 -5.38 15.59 -13.89
N THR A 199 -6.32 15.58 -14.83
CA THR A 199 -7.67 16.10 -14.64
C THR A 199 -8.64 14.96 -14.41
N ARG A 200 -9.49 15.08 -13.38
CA ARG A 200 -10.63 14.19 -13.13
C ARG A 200 -11.92 14.99 -13.10
N GLN A 201 -12.97 14.45 -13.71
CA GLN A 201 -14.32 15.00 -13.69
C GLN A 201 -15.22 14.08 -12.86
N PHE A 202 -16.10 14.67 -12.07
CA PHE A 202 -17.03 13.95 -11.22
C PHE A 202 -18.41 14.61 -11.30
N ALA A 203 -19.44 13.78 -11.41
CA ALA A 203 -20.81 14.24 -11.26
C ALA A 203 -21.10 14.54 -9.78
N ALA A 204 -21.63 15.71 -9.49
CA ALA A 204 -22.03 16.19 -8.17
C ALA A 204 -23.46 16.73 -8.21
N GLY A 205 -24.17 16.66 -7.07
CA GLY A 205 -25.59 17.02 -6.96
C GLY A 205 -26.53 15.82 -7.07
N TYR A 206 -27.82 16.03 -6.77
CA TYR A 206 -28.86 15.01 -6.95
C TYR A 206 -28.94 14.66 -8.45
N LYS A 207 -28.82 13.37 -8.80
CA LYS A 207 -28.75 12.86 -10.19
C LYS A 207 -27.57 13.36 -11.05
N GLY A 208 -26.54 13.99 -10.47
CA GLY A 208 -25.31 14.34 -11.20
C GLY A 208 -25.41 15.58 -12.11
N GLU A 209 -26.27 16.53 -11.75
CA GLU A 209 -26.54 17.76 -12.53
C GLU A 209 -25.35 18.72 -12.65
N SER A 210 -24.35 18.63 -11.76
CA SER A 210 -23.13 19.44 -11.83
C SER A 210 -21.91 18.57 -12.14
N GLN A 211 -21.03 19.03 -13.03
CA GLN A 211 -19.72 18.41 -13.25
C GLN A 211 -18.65 19.20 -12.50
N ILE A 212 -18.04 18.58 -11.50
CA ILE A 212 -16.89 19.14 -10.78
C ILE A 212 -15.62 18.56 -11.41
N GLN A 213 -14.74 19.42 -11.87
CA GLN A 213 -13.44 19.04 -12.40
C GLN A 213 -12.35 19.35 -11.38
N ARG A 214 -11.39 18.43 -11.19
CA ARG A 214 -10.17 18.65 -10.39
C ARG A 214 -8.92 18.33 -11.17
N MET A 215 -8.00 19.28 -11.17
CA MET A 215 -6.67 19.15 -11.78
C MET A 215 -5.60 19.20 -10.68
N GLN A 216 -4.79 18.14 -10.59
CA GLN A 216 -3.69 18.01 -9.62
C GLN A 216 -2.68 16.97 -10.12
N PHE A 217 -1.42 17.03 -9.65
CA PHE A 217 -0.48 15.94 -9.90
C PHE A 217 -0.99 14.63 -9.26
N PRO A 218 -0.97 13.50 -9.97
CA PRO A 218 -1.47 12.21 -9.49
C PRO A 218 -0.48 11.53 -8.53
N LEU A 219 -0.02 12.26 -7.51
CA LEU A 219 0.98 11.83 -6.54
C LEU A 219 0.45 11.98 -5.11
N ARG A 220 0.88 11.10 -4.21
CA ARG A 220 0.69 11.25 -2.76
C ARG A 220 1.96 10.86 -2.00
N PRO A 221 2.29 11.54 -0.88
CA PRO A 221 3.43 11.17 -0.04
C PRO A 221 3.36 9.70 0.37
N ALA A 222 4.50 9.00 0.29
CA ALA A 222 4.59 7.57 0.47
C ALA A 222 5.81 7.11 1.28
N ALA A 223 6.45 8.01 2.04
CA ALA A 223 7.46 7.61 3.03
C ALA A 223 6.84 6.71 4.12
N ALA A 224 5.58 7.00 4.46
CA ALA A 224 4.70 6.16 5.27
C ALA A 224 3.44 5.77 4.49
N LYS A 225 2.94 4.54 4.73
CA LYS A 225 1.67 4.03 4.20
C LYS A 225 0.86 3.33 5.30
N THR A 226 -0.43 3.08 5.05
CA THR A 226 -1.20 2.20 5.94
C THR A 226 -0.88 0.74 5.68
N ILE A 227 -0.98 -0.14 6.67
CA ILE A 227 -0.69 -1.58 6.55
C ILE A 227 -1.42 -2.26 5.37
N HIS A 228 -2.63 -1.80 5.05
CA HIS A 228 -3.45 -2.37 3.95
C HIS A 228 -3.03 -1.87 2.55
N ARG A 229 -2.36 -0.72 2.44
CA ARG A 229 -1.96 -0.15 1.14
C ARG A 229 -0.91 -0.99 0.39
N PRO A 230 0.17 -1.48 1.01
CA PRO A 230 1.14 -2.34 0.34
C PRO A 230 0.68 -3.81 0.24
N GLN A 231 -0.64 -4.10 0.31
CA GLN A 231 -1.13 -5.46 0.23
C GLN A 231 -0.90 -6.04 -1.18
N GLY A 232 0.14 -6.86 -1.29
CA GLY A 232 0.62 -7.43 -2.55
C GLY A 232 2.10 -7.17 -2.76
N ASP A 233 2.61 -6.08 -2.17
CA ASP A 233 4.00 -5.66 -2.30
C ASP A 233 4.96 -6.62 -1.58
N THR A 234 6.15 -6.74 -2.16
CA THR A 234 7.30 -7.44 -1.58
C THR A 234 8.39 -6.42 -1.32
N LEU A 235 8.78 -6.25 -0.05
CA LEU A 235 9.76 -5.26 0.38
C LEU A 235 11.00 -5.94 0.98
N ASN A 236 12.18 -5.41 0.72
CA ASN A 236 13.42 -5.91 1.32
C ASN A 236 13.65 -5.40 2.74
N LYS A 237 13.16 -4.18 3.03
CA LYS A 237 13.23 -3.54 4.35
C LYS A 237 11.90 -2.87 4.65
N LEU A 238 11.46 -2.93 5.90
CA LEU A 238 10.19 -2.34 6.34
C LEU A 238 10.25 -2.00 7.83
N VAL A 239 9.76 -0.80 8.16
CA VAL A 239 9.44 -0.43 9.54
C VAL A 239 7.93 -0.54 9.74
N VAL A 240 7.50 -1.34 10.70
CA VAL A 240 6.09 -1.57 11.01
C VAL A 240 5.77 -1.03 12.38
N ASP A 241 4.82 -0.10 12.49
CA ASP A 241 4.23 0.29 13.76
C ASP A 241 2.96 -0.51 14.05
N LEU A 242 3.03 -1.34 15.07
CA LEU A 242 1.93 -2.19 15.53
C LEU A 242 1.13 -1.55 16.67
N ALA A 243 1.41 -0.30 17.02
CA ALA A 243 0.54 0.47 17.91
C ALA A 243 -0.85 0.62 17.29
N SER A 244 -1.84 0.00 17.91
CA SER A 244 -3.25 0.17 17.54
C SER A 244 -4.09 0.43 18.78
N HIS A 245 -5.20 1.16 18.65
CA HIS A 245 -6.15 1.32 19.75
C HIS A 245 -7.15 0.15 19.83
N CYS A 246 -7.28 -0.64 18.75
CA CYS A 246 -8.20 -1.77 18.68
C CYS A 246 -7.48 -3.07 18.26
N LYS A 247 -8.13 -4.21 18.54
CA LYS A 247 -7.71 -5.49 17.98
C LYS A 247 -8.34 -5.62 16.59
N ILE A 248 -7.52 -5.72 15.55
CA ILE A 248 -7.95 -6.11 14.22
C ILE A 248 -7.34 -7.48 13.93
N ASP A 249 -8.20 -8.44 13.64
CA ASP A 249 -7.78 -9.80 13.34
C ASP A 249 -6.82 -9.81 12.14
N HIS A 250 -5.78 -10.63 12.21
CA HIS A 250 -4.79 -10.88 11.15
C HIS A 250 -3.91 -9.70 10.69
N ILE A 251 -4.08 -8.49 11.23
CA ILE A 251 -3.33 -7.31 10.74
C ILE A 251 -1.81 -7.43 10.90
N HIS A 252 -1.34 -8.06 11.98
CA HIS A 252 0.09 -8.28 12.20
C HIS A 252 0.67 -9.18 11.12
N TYR A 253 -0.02 -10.26 10.76
CA TYR A 253 0.40 -11.12 9.67
C TYR A 253 0.44 -10.34 8.34
N VAL A 254 -0.57 -9.51 8.06
CA VAL A 254 -0.62 -8.70 6.84
C VAL A 254 0.57 -7.73 6.77
N ALA A 255 0.96 -7.11 7.88
CA ALA A 255 2.08 -6.18 7.95
C ALA A 255 3.44 -6.89 7.85
N LEU A 256 3.65 -7.93 8.65
CA LEU A 256 4.96 -8.61 8.75
C LEU A 256 5.25 -9.47 7.51
N SER A 257 4.23 -10.02 6.85
CA SER A 257 4.40 -10.85 5.64
C SER A 257 4.83 -10.08 4.38
N ARG A 258 4.99 -8.74 4.47
CA ARG A 258 5.47 -7.88 3.37
C ARG A 258 6.96 -7.98 3.14
N VAL A 259 7.73 -8.29 4.19
CA VAL A 259 9.19 -8.31 4.14
C VAL A 259 9.72 -9.69 3.72
N THR A 260 10.81 -9.73 2.96
CA THR A 260 11.42 -10.97 2.48
C THR A 260 12.26 -11.68 3.55
N THR A 261 12.90 -10.92 4.45
CA THR A 261 13.78 -11.45 5.50
C THR A 261 13.50 -10.80 6.85
N ILE A 262 13.76 -11.54 7.93
CA ILE A 262 13.58 -11.01 9.28
C ILE A 262 14.54 -9.85 9.59
N GLN A 263 15.74 -9.85 9.02
CA GLN A 263 16.73 -8.77 9.22
C GLN A 263 16.27 -7.45 8.58
N GLY A 264 15.48 -7.53 7.51
CA GLY A 264 14.84 -6.38 6.88
C GLY A 264 13.66 -5.80 7.67
N LEU A 265 13.16 -6.54 8.67
CA LEU A 265 12.03 -6.12 9.48
C LEU A 265 12.49 -5.28 10.68
N LYS A 266 11.81 -4.17 10.92
CA LYS A 266 11.91 -3.40 12.16
C LYS A 266 10.52 -3.13 12.70
N ILE A 267 10.34 -3.31 14.01
CA ILE A 267 9.02 -3.22 14.65
C ILE A 267 9.02 -2.09 15.66
N LEU A 268 8.02 -1.23 15.58
CA LEU A 268 7.67 -0.26 16.60
C LEU A 268 6.45 -0.79 17.37
N HIS A 269 6.47 -0.59 18.69
CA HIS A 269 5.36 -0.88 19.60
C HIS A 269 4.73 -2.27 19.41
N LEU A 270 5.51 -3.35 19.53
CA LEU A 270 4.98 -4.71 19.46
C LEU A 270 3.95 -4.98 20.58
N GLN A 271 2.70 -5.28 20.22
CA GLN A 271 1.60 -5.54 21.19
C GLN A 271 1.15 -7.00 21.15
N LYS A 272 1.84 -7.89 21.89
CA LYS A 272 1.55 -9.35 21.94
C LYS A 272 0.06 -9.65 22.21
N ASN A 273 -0.55 -8.92 23.14
CA ASN A 273 -1.96 -9.10 23.54
C ASN A 273 -2.98 -8.74 22.44
N LYS A 274 -2.55 -8.10 21.36
CA LYS A 274 -3.41 -7.73 20.22
C LYS A 274 -3.26 -8.66 19.03
N ILE A 275 -2.40 -9.67 19.11
CA ILE A 275 -2.37 -10.74 18.12
C ILE A 275 -3.67 -11.51 18.23
N SER A 276 -4.48 -11.43 17.18
CA SER A 276 -5.85 -11.94 17.14
C SER A 276 -6.19 -12.47 15.76
N ILE A 277 -7.05 -13.47 15.76
CA ILE A 277 -7.47 -14.23 14.59
C ILE A 277 -8.96 -14.40 14.66
N ASN A 278 -9.58 -14.20 13.51
CA ASN A 278 -11.01 -14.32 13.40
C ASN A 278 -11.40 -15.80 13.43
N SER A 279 -12.20 -16.19 14.42
CA SER A 279 -12.64 -17.57 14.57
C SER A 279 -13.54 -18.03 13.43
N ALA A 280 -14.29 -17.14 12.78
CA ALA A 280 -15.10 -17.47 11.61
C ALA A 280 -14.22 -17.80 10.40
N VAL A 281 -13.14 -17.04 10.17
CA VAL A 281 -12.16 -17.32 9.12
C VAL A 281 -11.46 -18.65 9.36
N LYS A 282 -11.08 -18.95 10.62
CA LYS A 282 -10.46 -20.23 10.97
C LYS A 282 -11.38 -21.41 10.66
N LYS A 283 -12.64 -21.35 11.08
CA LYS A 283 -13.65 -22.38 10.78
C LYS A 283 -13.86 -22.56 9.29
N GLU A 284 -13.95 -21.47 8.54
CA GLU A 284 -14.13 -21.52 7.10
C GLU A 284 -12.95 -22.20 6.39
N MET A 285 -11.71 -21.85 6.78
CA MET A 285 -10.52 -22.52 6.24
C MET A 285 -10.50 -24.02 6.53
N GLU A 286 -10.95 -24.44 7.72
CA GLU A 286 -11.11 -25.86 8.07
C GLU A 286 -12.20 -26.56 7.23
N CYS A 287 -13.28 -25.86 6.87
CA CYS A 287 -14.30 -26.37 5.95
C CYS A 287 -13.76 -26.52 4.53
N LEU A 288 -13.12 -25.47 3.99
CA LEU A 288 -12.60 -25.47 2.62
C LEU A 288 -11.53 -26.54 2.40
N ARG A 289 -10.68 -26.82 3.40
CA ARG A 289 -9.66 -27.89 3.36
C ARG A 289 -10.24 -29.30 3.29
N LYS A 290 -11.53 -29.49 3.59
CA LYS A 290 -12.23 -30.78 3.47
C LYS A 290 -12.87 -30.97 2.08
N ILE A 291 -13.03 -29.89 1.31
CA ILE A 291 -13.58 -29.97 -0.04
C ILE A 291 -12.51 -30.62 -0.93
N PRO A 292 -12.84 -31.68 -1.68
CA PRO A 292 -11.90 -32.29 -2.60
C PRO A 292 -11.42 -31.23 -3.61
N PRO A 293 -10.12 -31.19 -3.95
CA PRO A 293 -9.60 -30.25 -4.93
C PRO A 293 -10.33 -30.44 -6.26
N ALA A 294 -10.52 -29.34 -6.99
CA ALA A 294 -11.12 -29.40 -8.32
C ALA A 294 -10.40 -30.47 -9.14
N THR A 295 -11.12 -31.52 -9.54
CA THR A 295 -10.60 -32.53 -10.45
C THR A 295 -10.15 -31.78 -11.70
N SER A 296 -8.89 -31.93 -12.08
CA SER A 296 -8.32 -31.24 -13.22
C SER A 296 -9.25 -31.42 -14.41
N LEU A 297 -9.94 -30.35 -14.82
CA LEU A 297 -10.56 -30.30 -16.13
C LEU A 297 -9.40 -30.46 -17.11
N THR A 298 -9.29 -31.68 -17.63
CA THR A 298 -8.44 -32.02 -18.75
C THR A 298 -8.97 -31.20 -19.92
N PHE A 299 -8.30 -30.08 -20.20
CA PHE A 299 -8.45 -29.37 -21.46
C PHE A 299 -7.70 -30.12 -22.56
#